data_AF-A0A6P0L3Z1-F1
#
_entry.id   AF-A0A6P0L3Z1-F1
#
_cell.length_a   1.000
_cell.length_b   1.000
_cell.length_c   1.000
_cell.angle_alpha   90.00
_cell.angle_beta   90.00
_cell.angle_gamma   90.00
#
_symmetry.space_group_name_H-M   'P 1'
#
loop_
_entity.id
_entity.type
_entity.pdbx_description
1 polymer ?
#
loop_
_entity_poly.entity_id
_entity_poly.type
_entity_poly.pdbx_seq_one_letter_code
_entity_poly.pdbx_strand_id
1 'polypeptide(L)'
;MGFLFQSKARFAGTFAAIAVVVGLAAGGGTAETITTQREGRNADEIANADGGTPKVVASYSVLCSMVEQIAKGVLEPNCLIDYEQDPHTYQARPSDRRAIEVADAVFYAGMNFEPSIIEMAEASTTAAPKLAVHEEAVQDIIEVEEEGEMEPDPHIWHDVENGIRMVEEIEQTLIIAV
;
A
#
# COMPACT_ATOMS: atom_id res chain seq x y z
N MET A 1 15.67 23.10 51.01
CA MET A 1 15.11 23.65 49.76
C MET A 1 14.69 22.46 48.90
N GLY A 2 13.44 22.02 48.80
CA GLY A 2 12.20 22.78 48.51
C GLY A 2 12.25 23.21 47.04
N PHE A 3 11.43 22.78 46.08
CA PHE A 3 10.05 22.28 46.11
C PHE A 3 9.77 21.28 44.98
N LEU A 4 8.85 20.35 45.24
CA LEU A 4 8.11 19.51 44.31
C LEU A 4 7.24 20.35 43.36
N PHE A 5 6.97 19.86 42.14
CA PHE A 5 5.61 19.84 41.59
C PHE A 5 5.51 18.80 40.45
N GLN A 6 4.85 17.67 40.73
CA GLN A 6 4.19 16.83 39.72
C GLN A 6 2.92 17.54 39.23
N SER A 7 2.55 17.33 37.97
CA SER A 7 1.13 17.35 37.60
C SER A 7 0.83 16.24 36.60
N LYS A 8 0.04 15.27 37.08
CA LYS A 8 -0.67 14.29 36.25
C LYS A 8 -2.05 14.88 35.96
N ALA A 9 -2.42 15.00 34.69
CA ALA A 9 -3.82 15.17 34.32
C ALA A 9 -4.38 13.82 33.87
N ARG A 10 -5.21 13.22 34.73
CA ARG A 10 -6.09 12.10 34.43
C ARG A 10 -7.46 12.71 34.15
N PHE A 11 -8.05 12.46 32.98
CA PHE A 11 -9.48 12.68 32.79
C PHE A 11 -10.14 11.33 32.59
N ALA A 12 -10.77 10.87 33.68
CA ALA A 12 -11.66 9.74 33.69
C ALA A 12 -13.05 10.24 33.23
N GLY A 13 -13.57 9.64 32.17
CA GLY A 13 -14.95 9.82 31.73
C GLY A 13 -15.57 8.44 31.50
N THR A 14 -16.00 7.80 32.59
CA THR A 14 -16.85 6.61 32.54
C THR A 14 -18.29 7.06 32.40
N PHE A 15 -19.08 6.49 31.49
CA PHE A 15 -20.43 6.00 31.78
C PHE A 15 -20.87 5.05 30.66
N ALA A 16 -20.69 3.75 30.91
CA ALA A 16 -21.38 2.69 30.20
C ALA A 16 -22.85 2.69 30.64
N ALA A 17 -23.78 2.85 29.70
CA ALA A 17 -25.20 2.64 29.96
C ALA A 17 -25.57 1.20 29.55
N ILE A 18 -25.51 0.28 30.51
CA ILE A 18 -26.14 -1.04 30.39
C ILE A 18 -27.59 -0.86 30.85
N ALA A 19 -28.54 -0.87 29.92
CA ALA A 19 -29.96 -0.90 30.23
C ALA A 19 -30.43 -2.36 30.38
N VAL A 20 -30.47 -2.85 31.63
CA VAL A 20 -31.24 -4.06 31.97
C VAL A 20 -32.67 -3.63 32.27
N VAL A 21 -33.61 -4.00 31.40
CA VAL A 21 -35.05 -3.79 31.64
C VAL A 21 -35.60 -5.04 32.33
N VAL A 22 -35.87 -4.92 33.64
CA VAL A 22 -36.72 -5.87 34.37
C VAL A 22 -38.15 -5.35 34.30
N GLY A 23 -39.00 -6.04 33.54
CA GLY A 23 -40.41 -5.71 33.39
C GLY A 23 -41.25 -6.24 34.55
N LEU A 24 -42.03 -5.36 35.18
CA LEU A 24 -43.29 -5.71 35.85
C LEU A 24 -44.12 -4.43 36.04
N ALA A 25 -45.26 -4.31 35.36
CA ALA A 25 -46.54 -3.80 35.87
C ALA A 25 -47.50 -3.42 34.73
N ALA A 26 -48.76 -3.81 34.93
CA ALA A 26 -49.92 -3.58 34.09
C ALA A 26 -50.32 -2.10 33.97
N GLY A 27 -50.93 -1.73 32.84
CA GLY A 27 -51.63 -0.46 32.69
C GLY A 27 -51.75 -0.04 31.22
N GLY A 28 -52.97 -0.06 30.67
CA GLY A 28 -53.24 0.23 29.26
C GLY A 28 -53.01 1.70 28.87
N GLY A 29 -52.52 1.89 27.64
CA GLY A 29 -52.38 3.18 26.97
C GLY A 29 -51.83 2.95 25.57
N THR A 30 -52.50 3.48 24.55
CA THR A 30 -52.21 3.32 23.12
C THR A 30 -50.81 3.83 22.76
N ALA A 31 -49.95 2.95 22.25
CA ALA A 31 -48.62 3.31 21.76
C ALA A 31 -48.69 3.69 20.27
N GLU A 32 -48.41 4.96 19.95
CA GLU A 32 -48.05 5.38 18.60
C GLU A 32 -46.59 4.97 18.33
N THR A 33 -46.43 4.04 17.38
CA THR A 33 -45.13 3.60 16.89
C THR A 33 -44.55 4.67 15.98
N ILE A 34 -43.53 5.40 16.46
CA ILE A 34 -42.69 6.25 15.59
C ILE A 34 -41.82 5.32 14.75
N THR A 35 -42.28 5.03 13.53
CA THR A 35 -41.45 4.41 12.48
C THR A 35 -40.48 5.46 11.95
N THR A 36 -39.22 5.41 12.38
CA THR A 36 -38.12 6.04 11.62
C THR A 36 -37.98 5.28 10.30
N GLN A 37 -38.55 5.86 9.26
CA GLN A 37 -38.24 5.59 7.86
C GLN A 37 -36.79 6.02 7.63
N ARG A 38 -35.83 5.13 7.88
CA ARG A 38 -34.48 5.26 7.31
C ARG A 38 -34.60 4.72 5.89
N GLU A 39 -34.92 5.62 4.97
CA GLU A 39 -34.88 5.41 3.53
C GLU A 39 -33.58 4.67 3.20
N GLY A 40 -33.74 3.44 2.71
CA GLY A 40 -32.62 2.60 2.31
C GLY A 40 -31.91 3.26 1.16
N ARG A 41 -30.82 3.98 1.47
CA ARG A 41 -29.74 4.15 0.50
C ARG A 41 -29.29 2.74 0.14
N ASN A 42 -29.59 2.34 -1.09
CA ASN A 42 -29.19 1.05 -1.63
C ASN A 42 -27.70 0.86 -1.35
N ALA A 43 -27.30 -0.29 -0.79
CA ALA A 43 -25.90 -0.64 -0.63
C ALA A 43 -25.16 -0.60 -1.98
N ASP A 44 -25.89 -0.81 -3.08
CA ASP A 44 -25.41 -0.67 -4.45
C ASP A 44 -25.06 0.78 -4.84
N GLU A 45 -25.64 1.79 -4.19
CA GLU A 45 -25.34 3.20 -4.49
C GLU A 45 -24.07 3.67 -3.76
N ILE A 46 -23.71 3.03 -2.65
CA ILE A 46 -22.41 3.24 -1.98
C ILE A 46 -21.29 2.46 -2.71
N ALA A 47 -21.62 1.34 -3.35
CA ALA A 47 -20.65 0.52 -4.09
C ALA A 47 -20.21 1.13 -5.44
N ASN A 48 -20.91 2.15 -5.95
CA ASN A 48 -20.66 2.73 -7.28
C ASN A 48 -20.15 4.18 -7.24
N ALA A 49 -19.68 4.64 -6.08
CA ALA A 49 -19.07 5.98 -5.92
C ALA A 49 -17.54 5.99 -6.08
N ASP A 50 -16.92 4.84 -6.37
CA ASP A 50 -15.47 4.66 -6.36
C ASP A 50 -14.99 4.09 -7.71
N GLY A 51 -14.01 4.73 -8.34
CA GLY A 51 -13.31 4.13 -9.47
C GLY A 51 -12.74 2.79 -9.00
N GLY A 52 -12.90 1.72 -9.79
CA GLY A 52 -12.56 0.36 -9.34
C GLY A 52 -11.15 0.24 -8.74
N THR A 53 -10.91 -0.83 -7.96
CA THR A 53 -9.64 -1.08 -7.26
C THR A 53 -8.44 -0.76 -8.14
N PRO A 54 -7.52 0.13 -7.69
CA PRO A 54 -6.38 0.52 -8.49
C PRO A 54 -5.50 -0.66 -8.88
N LYS A 55 -4.96 -0.60 -10.09
CA LYS A 55 -4.06 -1.61 -10.65
C LYS A 55 -2.62 -1.23 -10.37
N VAL A 56 -2.03 -1.86 -9.38
CA VAL A 56 -0.63 -1.67 -9.04
C VAL A 56 0.20 -2.80 -9.63
N VAL A 57 1.34 -2.47 -10.23
CA VAL A 57 2.32 -3.44 -10.71
C VAL A 57 3.58 -3.36 -9.85
N ALA A 58 4.12 -4.52 -9.48
CA ALA A 58 5.43 -4.64 -8.84
C ALA A 58 6.29 -5.63 -9.64
N SER A 59 7.55 -5.29 -9.90
CA SER A 59 8.41 -6.09 -10.80
C SER A 59 8.77 -7.46 -10.22
N TYR A 60 9.25 -7.53 -8.98
CA TYR A 60 9.74 -8.76 -8.34
C TYR A 60 9.22 -8.94 -6.91
N SER A 61 9.53 -10.09 -6.33
CA SER A 61 8.95 -10.60 -5.08
C SER A 61 9.12 -9.69 -3.86
N VAL A 62 10.24 -8.97 -3.72
CA VAL A 62 10.44 -8.08 -2.55
C VAL A 62 9.52 -6.86 -2.65
N LEU A 63 9.48 -6.19 -3.81
CA LEU A 63 8.57 -5.06 -4.01
C LEU A 63 7.11 -5.49 -3.95
N CYS A 64 6.78 -6.64 -4.54
CA CYS A 64 5.46 -7.27 -4.44
C CYS A 64 5.04 -7.40 -2.97
N SER A 65 5.89 -8.00 -2.14
CA SER A 65 5.62 -8.18 -0.70
C SER A 65 5.53 -6.87 0.07
N MET A 66 6.35 -5.86 -0.26
CA MET A 66 6.28 -4.54 0.36
C MET A 66 4.94 -3.86 0.05
N VAL A 67 4.55 -3.84 -1.23
CA VAL A 67 3.27 -3.25 -1.67
C VAL A 67 2.08 -3.95 -1.02
N GLU A 68 2.06 -5.30 -0.97
CA GLU A 68 1.01 -6.07 -0.28
C GLU A 68 0.87 -5.69 1.20
N GLN A 69 2.00 -5.58 1.90
CA GLN A 69 2.03 -5.23 3.32
C GLN A 69 1.58 -3.79 3.59
N ILE A 70 1.93 -2.85 2.70
CA ILE A 70 1.48 -1.46 2.78
C ILE A 70 -0.02 -1.36 2.49
N ALA A 71 -0.49 -2.06 1.45
CA ALA A 71 -1.87 -2.03 1.00
C ALA A 71 -2.86 -2.70 1.98
N LYS A 72 -2.39 -3.61 2.85
CA LYS A 72 -3.20 -4.25 3.91
C LYS A 72 -4.52 -4.86 3.40
N GLY A 73 -4.49 -5.44 2.20
CA GLY A 73 -5.64 -6.08 1.56
C GLY A 73 -6.64 -5.13 0.90
N VAL A 74 -6.33 -3.83 0.80
CA VAL A 74 -7.12 -2.87 -0.02
C VAL A 74 -6.93 -3.14 -1.51
N LEU A 75 -5.72 -3.52 -1.91
CA LEU A 75 -5.37 -3.99 -3.24
C LEU A 75 -4.31 -5.09 -3.15
N GLU A 76 -4.24 -5.88 -4.20
CA GLU A 76 -3.17 -6.87 -4.42
C GLU A 76 -2.39 -6.45 -5.67
N PRO A 77 -1.06 -6.28 -5.59
CA PRO A 77 -0.26 -5.92 -6.75
C PRO A 77 -0.21 -7.06 -7.76
N ASN A 78 -0.13 -6.72 -9.04
CA ASN A 78 0.25 -7.65 -10.08
C ASN A 78 1.78 -7.79 -10.10
N CYS A 79 2.29 -8.94 -9.66
CA CYS A 79 3.71 -9.20 -9.54
C CYS A 79 4.23 -9.86 -10.82
N LEU A 80 5.12 -9.17 -11.54
CA LEU A 80 5.50 -9.56 -12.91
C LEU A 80 6.40 -10.80 -12.96
N ILE A 81 7.45 -10.79 -12.15
CA ILE A 81 8.45 -11.83 -12.04
C ILE A 81 8.04 -12.76 -10.89
N ASP A 82 7.87 -14.04 -11.20
CA ASP A 82 7.54 -15.04 -10.19
C ASP A 82 8.70 -15.22 -9.20
N TYR A 83 8.39 -15.56 -7.94
CA TYR A 83 9.39 -15.67 -6.87
C TYR A 83 10.47 -16.74 -7.13
N GLU A 84 10.21 -17.69 -8.04
CA GLU A 84 11.17 -18.71 -8.46
C GLU A 84 12.11 -18.27 -9.58
N GLN A 85 11.83 -17.12 -10.20
CA GLN A 85 12.59 -16.60 -11.34
C GLN A 85 13.63 -15.58 -10.89
N ASP A 86 14.78 -15.59 -11.57
CA ASP A 86 15.85 -14.62 -11.37
C ASP A 86 15.55 -13.31 -12.13
N PRO A 87 15.43 -12.16 -11.44
CA PRO A 87 15.15 -10.88 -12.07
C PRO A 87 16.24 -10.41 -13.06
N HIS A 88 17.50 -10.73 -12.81
CA HIS A 88 18.64 -10.32 -13.65
C HIS A 88 18.56 -10.90 -15.06
N THR A 89 18.03 -12.13 -15.16
CA THR A 89 17.95 -12.88 -16.42
C THR A 89 16.51 -13.02 -16.94
N TYR A 90 15.55 -12.41 -16.27
CA TYR A 90 14.15 -12.46 -16.64
C TYR A 90 13.92 -11.85 -18.03
N GLN A 91 13.06 -12.50 -18.83
CA GLN A 91 12.67 -12.01 -20.15
C GLN A 91 11.23 -11.51 -20.12
N ALA A 92 11.08 -10.20 -20.27
CA ALA A 92 9.78 -9.55 -20.24
C ALA A 92 8.82 -10.08 -21.33
N ARG A 93 7.57 -10.31 -20.93
CA ARG A 93 6.53 -10.94 -21.74
C ARG A 93 5.56 -9.88 -22.29
N PRO A 94 4.82 -10.18 -23.38
CA PRO A 94 3.75 -9.29 -23.83
C PRO A 94 2.67 -9.00 -22.77
N SER A 95 2.44 -9.93 -21.84
CA SER A 95 1.55 -9.74 -20.69
C SER A 95 2.06 -8.67 -19.72
N ASP A 96 3.37 -8.61 -19.51
CA ASP A 96 4.00 -7.67 -18.58
C ASP A 96 3.88 -6.25 -19.14
N ARG A 97 4.09 -6.08 -20.45
CA ARG A 97 3.85 -4.81 -21.15
C ARG A 97 2.42 -4.34 -20.96
N ARG A 98 1.48 -5.26 -21.15
CA ARG A 98 0.06 -4.93 -21.00
C ARG A 98 -0.28 -4.55 -19.56
N ALA A 99 0.31 -5.22 -18.58
CA ALA A 99 0.13 -4.88 -17.17
C ALA A 99 0.64 -3.46 -16.87
N ILE A 100 1.85 -3.13 -17.32
CA ILE A 100 2.45 -1.79 -17.16
C ILE A 100 1.60 -0.70 -17.85
N GLU A 101 1.14 -0.92 -19.09
CA GLU A 101 0.37 0.09 -19.84
C GLU A 101 -0.99 0.44 -19.21
N VAL A 102 -1.59 -0.48 -18.45
CA VAL A 102 -2.91 -0.27 -17.83
C VAL A 102 -2.85 -0.08 -16.32
N ALA A 103 -1.64 -0.03 -15.75
CA ALA A 103 -1.44 0.19 -14.33
C ALA A 103 -1.72 1.64 -13.94
N ASP A 104 -2.16 1.83 -12.71
CA ASP A 104 -2.29 3.13 -12.04
C ASP A 104 -0.99 3.49 -11.29
N ALA A 105 -0.15 2.51 -10.96
CA ALA A 105 1.23 2.70 -10.49
C ALA A 105 2.12 1.50 -10.85
N VAL A 106 3.39 1.75 -11.14
CA VAL A 106 4.39 0.71 -11.46
C VAL A 106 5.61 0.88 -10.57
N PHE A 107 5.96 -0.17 -9.85
CA PHE A 107 7.16 -0.26 -9.02
C PHE A 107 8.13 -1.26 -9.64
N TYR A 108 9.34 -0.81 -9.94
CA TYR A 108 10.44 -1.65 -10.39
C TYR A 108 11.71 -1.33 -9.60
N ALA A 109 12.72 -2.19 -9.65
CA ALA A 109 13.93 -1.97 -8.86
C ALA A 109 14.72 -0.76 -9.37
N GLY A 110 15.06 -0.75 -10.66
CA GLY A 110 16.08 0.18 -11.19
C GLY A 110 17.48 -0.39 -10.97
N MET A 111 18.51 0.45 -11.08
CA MET A 111 19.93 0.05 -10.89
C MET A 111 20.33 -1.20 -11.69
N ASN A 112 19.77 -1.36 -12.89
CA ASN A 112 20.00 -2.51 -13.77
C ASN A 112 19.61 -3.89 -13.19
N PHE A 113 18.80 -3.96 -12.13
CA PHE A 113 18.41 -5.23 -11.49
C PHE A 113 17.53 -6.12 -12.39
N GLU A 114 16.55 -5.53 -13.09
CA GLU A 114 15.66 -6.24 -14.01
C GLU A 114 15.69 -5.62 -15.41
N PRO A 115 16.78 -5.79 -16.18
CA PRO A 115 17.02 -5.00 -17.40
C PRO A 115 15.83 -5.00 -18.38
N SER A 116 15.21 -6.17 -18.59
CA SER A 116 14.08 -6.29 -19.53
C SER A 116 12.78 -5.64 -19.04
N ILE A 117 12.57 -5.54 -17.72
CA ILE A 117 11.43 -4.81 -17.15
C ILE A 117 11.70 -3.32 -17.15
N ILE A 118 12.93 -2.89 -16.83
CA ILE A 118 13.35 -1.48 -16.88
C ILE A 118 13.14 -0.93 -18.28
N GLU A 119 13.68 -1.58 -19.31
CA GLU A 119 13.50 -1.19 -20.72
C GLU A 119 12.00 -1.06 -21.07
N MET A 120 11.19 -2.02 -20.60
CA MET A 120 9.75 -2.04 -20.88
C MET A 120 9.00 -0.91 -20.17
N ALA A 121 9.34 -0.62 -18.91
CA ALA A 121 8.76 0.46 -18.12
C ALA A 121 9.12 1.84 -18.71
N GLU A 122 10.38 2.03 -19.10
CA GLU A 122 10.87 3.24 -19.77
C GLU A 122 10.21 3.45 -21.13
N ALA A 123 10.07 2.39 -21.93
CA ALA A 123 9.42 2.44 -23.23
C ALA A 123 7.88 2.61 -23.15
N SER A 124 7.28 2.44 -21.97
CA SER A 124 5.83 2.54 -21.80
C SER A 124 5.33 3.97 -21.93
N THR A 125 4.19 4.14 -22.59
CA THR A 125 3.53 5.44 -22.81
C THR A 125 2.51 5.81 -21.74
N THR A 126 2.33 4.97 -20.72
CA THR A 126 1.42 5.26 -19.61
C THR A 126 1.77 6.56 -18.90
N ALA A 127 0.75 7.30 -18.47
CA ALA A 127 0.90 8.49 -17.64
C ALA A 127 0.97 8.16 -16.14
N ALA A 128 0.75 6.90 -15.76
CA ALA A 128 0.88 6.44 -14.40
C ALA A 128 2.31 6.64 -13.87
N PRO A 129 2.49 6.94 -12.57
CA PRO A 129 3.81 6.98 -11.95
C PRO A 129 4.50 5.63 -12.09
N LYS A 130 5.77 5.70 -12.51
CA LYS A 130 6.69 4.57 -12.62
C LYS A 130 7.88 4.89 -11.72
N LEU A 131 8.09 4.10 -10.68
CA LEU A 131 9.10 4.34 -9.65
C LEU A 131 10.20 3.28 -9.74
N ALA A 132 11.43 3.73 -10.02
CA ALA A 132 12.65 2.95 -9.83
C ALA A 132 13.02 2.99 -8.33
N VAL A 133 12.49 2.04 -7.56
CA VAL A 133 12.48 2.08 -6.09
C VAL A 133 13.89 2.11 -5.51
N HIS A 134 14.86 1.42 -6.12
CA HIS A 134 16.22 1.39 -5.60
C HIS A 134 16.97 2.69 -5.79
N GLU A 135 16.77 3.34 -6.94
CA GLU A 135 17.41 4.61 -7.27
C GLU A 135 16.97 5.74 -6.32
N GLU A 136 15.71 5.71 -5.88
CA GLU A 136 15.17 6.68 -4.93
C GLU A 136 15.49 6.32 -3.46
N ALA A 137 15.61 5.04 -3.13
CA ALA A 137 15.78 4.59 -1.75
C ALA A 137 17.25 4.42 -1.30
N VAL A 138 18.19 4.18 -2.22
CA VAL A 138 19.58 3.89 -1.89
C VAL A 138 20.27 5.10 -1.24
N GLN A 139 20.91 4.89 -0.09
CA GLN A 139 21.68 5.94 0.58
C GLN A 139 23.12 6.03 0.09
N ASP A 140 23.81 4.89 0.12
CA ASP A 140 25.21 4.77 -0.27
C ASP A 140 25.29 3.74 -1.38
N ILE A 141 25.75 4.18 -2.55
CA ILE A 141 25.96 3.29 -3.69
C ILE A 141 27.24 2.51 -3.45
N ILE A 142 27.10 1.19 -3.40
CA ILE A 142 28.22 0.25 -3.44
C ILE A 142 28.39 -0.14 -4.91
N GLU A 143 29.61 0.01 -5.44
CA GLU A 143 29.93 -0.42 -6.80
C GLU A 143 30.62 -1.79 -6.76
N VAL A 144 30.30 -2.62 -7.75
CA VAL A 144 30.89 -3.93 -8.00
C VAL A 144 31.45 -3.98 -9.41
N GLU A 145 32.53 -4.74 -9.62
CA GLU A 145 33.10 -4.93 -10.96
C GLU A 145 32.29 -5.99 -11.71
N GLU A 146 31.57 -5.58 -12.75
CA GLU A 146 30.83 -6.46 -13.67
C GLU A 146 31.37 -6.27 -15.09
N GLU A 147 31.76 -7.37 -15.73
CA GLU A 147 32.32 -7.37 -17.11
C GLU A 147 33.49 -6.39 -17.35
N GLY A 148 34.18 -5.97 -16.29
CA GLY A 148 35.31 -5.03 -16.33
C GLY A 148 34.90 -3.56 -16.21
N GLU A 149 33.63 -3.28 -15.93
CA GLU A 149 33.09 -1.96 -15.60
C GLU A 149 32.61 -1.94 -14.14
N MET A 150 32.68 -0.78 -13.49
CA MET A 150 32.16 -0.62 -12.14
C MET A 150 30.67 -0.25 -12.24
N GLU A 151 29.81 -1.13 -11.74
CA GLU A 151 28.36 -0.97 -11.78
C GLU A 151 27.79 -0.90 -10.36
N PRO A 152 26.73 -0.13 -10.10
CA PRO A 152 26.05 -0.12 -8.81
C PRO A 152 25.47 -1.49 -8.46
N ASP A 153 25.68 -1.97 -7.23
CA ASP A 153 25.04 -3.19 -6.72
C ASP A 153 23.53 -2.92 -6.47
N PRO A 154 22.62 -3.60 -7.18
CA PRO A 154 21.19 -3.36 -7.05
C PRO A 154 20.55 -3.99 -5.80
N HIS A 155 21.27 -4.80 -5.01
CA HIS A 155 20.66 -5.61 -3.94
C HIS A 155 20.46 -4.82 -2.63
N ILE A 156 19.94 -3.59 -2.74
CA ILE A 156 19.96 -2.60 -1.66
C ILE A 156 19.10 -2.96 -0.45
N TRP A 157 18.09 -3.83 -0.62
CA TRP A 157 17.14 -4.22 0.43
C TRP A 157 17.78 -5.06 1.55
N HIS A 158 19.02 -5.53 1.35
CA HIS A 158 19.79 -6.19 2.38
C HIS A 158 20.29 -5.21 3.46
N ASP A 159 20.27 -3.90 3.19
CA ASP A 159 20.40 -2.85 4.20
C ASP A 159 19.00 -2.45 4.71
N VAL A 160 18.80 -2.53 6.03
CA VAL A 160 17.52 -2.22 6.66
C VAL A 160 17.14 -0.75 6.50
N GLU A 161 18.11 0.17 6.49
CA GLU A 161 17.83 1.60 6.33
C GLU A 161 17.34 1.91 4.90
N ASN A 162 17.95 1.27 3.89
CA ASN A 162 17.44 1.33 2.52
C ASN A 162 16.04 0.70 2.44
N GLY A 163 15.81 -0.44 3.09
CA GLY A 163 14.50 -1.09 3.14
C GLY A 163 13.39 -0.21 3.74
N ILE A 164 13.69 0.61 4.75
CA ILE A 164 12.74 1.60 5.30
C ILE A 164 12.39 2.65 4.24
N ARG A 165 13.41 3.19 3.55
CA ARG A 165 13.20 4.19 2.49
C ARG A 165 12.41 3.63 1.32
N MET A 166 12.68 2.38 0.92
CA MET A 166 11.90 1.70 -0.12
C MET A 166 10.41 1.69 0.23
N VAL A 167 10.06 1.41 1.49
CA VAL A 167 8.67 1.44 1.97
C VAL A 167 8.10 2.86 1.94
N GLU A 168 8.87 3.87 2.37
CA GLU A 168 8.44 5.27 2.36
C GLU A 168 8.15 5.79 0.93
N GLU A 169 9.00 5.46 -0.04
CA GLU A 169 8.81 5.85 -1.45
C GLU A 169 7.62 5.13 -2.10
N ILE A 170 7.45 3.84 -1.81
CA ILE A 170 6.28 3.08 -2.26
C ILE A 170 4.99 3.67 -1.66
N GLU A 171 4.96 3.95 -0.35
CA GLU A 171 3.80 4.53 0.32
C GLU A 171 3.43 5.89 -0.28
N GLN A 172 4.40 6.79 -0.47
CA GLN A 172 4.17 8.10 -1.06
C GLN A 172 3.62 8.00 -2.48
N THR A 173 4.17 7.10 -3.29
CA THR A 173 3.72 6.89 -4.67
C THR A 173 2.31 6.32 -4.71
N LEU A 174 1.97 5.38 -3.83
CA LEU A 174 0.61 4.88 -3.70
C LEU A 174 -0.35 6.03 -3.36
N ILE A 175 -0.07 6.87 -2.36
CA ILE A 175 -0.94 8.01 -1.99
C ILE A 175 -1.20 8.97 -3.16
N ILE A 176 -0.23 9.13 -4.07
CA ILE A 176 -0.36 10.01 -5.24
C ILE A 176 -1.17 9.34 -6.36
N ALA A 177 -0.97 8.03 -6.54
CA ALA A 177 -1.52 7.25 -7.64
C ALA A 177 -2.95 6.74 -7.40
N VAL A 178 -3.31 6.51 -6.13
CA VAL A 178 -4.55 5.84 -5.70
C VAL A 178 -5.37 6.65 -4.71
#